data_AF-A0A3D2T090-F1
#
_entry.id   AF-A0A3D2T090-F1
#
_cell.length_a   1.000
_cell.length_b   1.000
_cell.length_c   1.000
_cell.angle_alpha   90.00
_cell.angle_beta   90.00
_cell.angle_gamma   90.00
#
_symmetry.space_group_name_H-M   'P 1'
#
loop_
_entity.id
_entity.type
_entity.pdbx_description
1 polymer ?
#
loop_
_entity_poly.entity_id
_entity_poly.type
_entity_poly.pdbx_seq_one_letter_code
_entity_poly.pdbx_strand_id
1 'polypeptide(L)'
;MSRDNSRIDRTMRFAALALVAGVSVFTTVGLTPSPPEVPAPAAMVDRTAAVAADFDYYRQNIEPMFVRPRGYPNAGGSPACVMCHSWQTGLRFALADMTETPDGWMWTAGQSQANYDVVTKLVNASNPASSRLLTKPLSQQAGGEGHSGGNYWESTSDPEYQVVLQWIEMLPAEYFTPPPEPELDFEFYRTC
;
A
#
# COMPACT_ATOMS: atom_id res chain seq x y z
N MET A 1 -23.75 48.63 8.96
CA MET A 1 -22.39 49.19 8.82
C MET A 1 -21.58 48.13 8.07
N SER A 2 -21.63 48.00 6.74
CA SER A 2 -21.19 48.90 5.64
C SER A 2 -19.71 49.28 5.69
N ARG A 3 -19.00 48.83 4.64
CA ARG A 3 -17.64 49.10 4.08
C ARG A 3 -17.00 47.75 3.76
N ASP A 4 -16.98 47.20 2.54
CA ASP A 4 -16.83 47.70 1.16
C ASP A 4 -15.47 48.32 0.81
N ASN A 5 -15.04 48.01 -0.42
CA ASN A 5 -13.81 48.32 -1.17
C ASN A 5 -12.53 47.50 -0.87
N SER A 6 -11.77 47.00 -1.85
CA SER A 6 -11.87 47.12 -3.31
C SER A 6 -10.93 46.13 -4.04
N ARG A 7 -11.44 45.60 -5.16
CA ARG A 7 -10.78 45.25 -6.44
C ARG A 7 -9.27 45.51 -6.57
N ILE A 8 -8.57 44.49 -7.09
CA ILE A 8 -7.60 44.66 -8.18
C ILE A 8 -7.91 43.62 -9.27
N ASP A 9 -8.47 44.12 -10.36
CA ASP A 9 -8.56 43.47 -11.67
C ASP A 9 -7.15 43.29 -12.27
N ARG A 10 -6.86 42.10 -12.81
CA ARG A 10 -5.78 41.90 -13.80
C ARG A 10 -6.33 41.17 -15.02
N THR A 11 -6.95 41.97 -15.87
CA THR A 11 -6.88 41.95 -17.34
C THR A 11 -6.26 40.71 -18.02
N MET A 12 -7.14 40.01 -18.73
CA MET A 12 -6.86 39.21 -19.93
C MET A 12 -5.95 39.95 -20.92
N ARG A 13 -5.00 39.23 -21.53
CA ARG A 13 -4.46 39.56 -22.85
C ARG A 13 -4.63 38.35 -23.76
N PHE A 14 -5.63 38.46 -24.63
CA PHE A 14 -5.75 37.66 -25.85
C PHE A 14 -4.65 38.08 -26.82
N ALA A 15 -3.91 37.13 -27.38
CA ALA A 15 -3.10 37.35 -28.57
C ALA A 15 -3.76 36.59 -29.71
N ALA A 16 -4.31 37.34 -30.67
CA ALA A 16 -4.92 36.84 -31.89
C ALA A 16 -3.88 36.79 -33.03
N LEU A 17 -3.96 35.69 -33.78
CA LEU A 17 -3.68 35.47 -35.20
C LEU A 17 -2.55 36.24 -35.91
N ALA A 18 -1.66 35.47 -36.53
CA ALA A 18 -1.12 35.78 -37.85
C ALA A 18 -1.39 34.58 -38.79
N LEU A 19 -2.29 34.81 -39.76
CA LEU A 19 -2.64 33.91 -40.85
C LEU A 19 -1.62 34.15 -41.97
N VAL A 20 -0.79 33.17 -42.30
CA VAL A 20 0.07 33.21 -43.49
C VAL A 20 -0.41 32.13 -44.44
N ALA A 21 -1.06 32.56 -45.52
CA ALA A 21 -1.36 31.73 -46.68
C ALA A 21 -0.05 31.45 -47.43
N GLY A 22 0.40 30.19 -47.38
CA GLY A 22 1.48 29.68 -48.22
C GLY A 22 0.93 28.64 -49.16
N VAL A 23 0.73 29.01 -50.42
CA VAL A 23 0.52 28.07 -51.53
C VAL A 23 1.82 27.29 -51.71
N SER A 24 1.76 25.96 -51.69
CA SER A 24 2.89 25.13 -52.07
C SER A 24 2.43 23.93 -52.88
N VAL A 25 3.18 23.72 -53.95
CA VAL A 25 2.90 22.94 -55.14
C VAL A 25 2.94 21.44 -54.83
N PHE A 26 2.00 20.69 -55.41
CA PHE A 26 2.05 19.23 -55.43
C PHE A 26 3.24 18.75 -56.27
N THR A 27 4.21 18.11 -55.63
CA THR A 27 5.18 17.23 -56.31
C THR A 27 5.04 15.83 -55.73
N THR A 28 4.50 14.91 -56.53
CA THR A 28 4.39 13.48 -56.22
C THR A 28 5.76 12.81 -56.33
N VAL A 29 6.35 12.36 -55.21
CA VAL A 29 7.48 11.43 -55.22
C VAL A 29 7.40 10.47 -54.02
N GLY A 30 7.22 9.18 -54.33
CA GLY A 30 7.69 8.03 -53.55
C GLY A 30 6.99 7.71 -52.21
N LEU A 31 6.13 6.69 -52.19
CA LEU A 31 5.83 5.93 -50.96
C LEU A 31 7.08 5.15 -50.56
N THR A 32 7.82 5.62 -49.56
CA THR A 32 8.70 4.76 -48.76
C THR A 32 7.92 4.24 -47.56
N PRO A 33 7.95 2.92 -47.24
CA PRO A 33 7.36 2.43 -46.00
C PRO A 33 8.09 3.07 -44.81
N SER A 34 7.34 3.59 -43.83
CA SER A 34 7.90 3.94 -42.52
C SER A 34 8.54 2.69 -41.90
N PRO A 35 9.74 2.79 -41.29
CA PRO A 35 10.25 1.68 -40.50
C PRO A 35 9.27 1.38 -39.36
N PRO A 36 9.14 0.11 -38.93
CA PRO A 36 8.30 -0.22 -37.78
C PRO A 36 8.78 0.58 -36.58
N GLU A 37 7.87 1.34 -35.97
CA GLU A 37 8.11 2.04 -34.73
C GLU A 37 8.41 0.99 -33.65
N VAL A 38 9.69 0.86 -33.30
CA VAL A 38 10.13 0.02 -32.19
C VAL A 38 9.49 0.63 -30.94
N PRO A 39 8.64 -0.09 -30.19
CA PRO A 39 8.09 0.44 -28.96
C PRO A 39 9.26 0.80 -28.05
N ALA A 40 9.32 2.05 -27.60
CA ALA A 40 10.23 2.43 -26.53
C ALA A 40 10.00 1.47 -25.35
N PRO A 41 11.06 0.96 -24.70
CA PRO A 41 10.88 0.08 -23.56
C PRO A 41 10.04 0.83 -22.52
N ALA A 42 8.90 0.25 -22.14
CA ALA A 42 8.12 0.70 -21.02
C ALA A 42 9.10 0.92 -19.85
N ALA A 43 9.03 2.10 -19.23
CA ALA A 43 9.90 2.45 -18.11
C ALA A 43 9.81 1.34 -17.05
N MET A 44 10.82 0.49 -17.00
CA MET A 44 10.99 -0.48 -15.93
C MET A 44 11.29 0.37 -14.70
N VAL A 45 10.30 0.55 -13.83
CA VAL A 45 10.53 1.11 -12.50
C VAL A 45 11.68 0.30 -11.90
N ASP A 46 12.75 0.98 -11.48
CA ASP A 46 13.88 0.31 -10.84
C ASP A 46 13.34 -0.45 -9.63
N ARG A 47 13.39 -1.78 -9.71
CA ARG A 47 12.85 -2.69 -8.71
C ARG A 47 13.42 -2.38 -7.33
N THR A 48 14.70 -2.01 -7.25
CA THR A 48 15.35 -1.65 -5.98
C THR A 48 14.74 -0.38 -5.41
N ALA A 49 14.46 0.62 -6.25
CA ALA A 49 13.80 1.86 -5.82
C ALA A 49 12.35 1.62 -5.38
N ALA A 50 11.60 0.76 -6.09
CA ALA A 50 10.22 0.42 -5.71
C ALA A 50 10.15 -0.28 -4.34
N VAL A 51 11.01 -1.28 -4.12
CA VAL A 51 11.08 -2.00 -2.83
C VAL A 51 11.51 -1.07 -1.69
N ALA A 52 12.49 -0.18 -1.94
CA ALA A 52 12.91 0.80 -0.94
C ALA A 52 11.78 1.78 -0.57
N ALA A 53 11.06 2.29 -1.57
CA ALA A 53 9.93 3.21 -1.34
C ALA A 53 8.79 2.54 -0.56
N ASP A 54 8.50 1.27 -0.84
CA ASP A 54 7.47 0.53 -0.11
C ASP A 54 7.89 0.29 1.36
N PHE A 55 9.15 -0.08 1.61
CA PHE A 55 9.66 -0.30 2.96
C PHE A 55 9.66 1.00 3.77
N ASP A 56 10.03 2.11 3.14
CA ASP A 56 9.95 3.44 3.77
C ASP A 56 8.51 3.81 4.12
N TYR A 57 7.55 3.54 3.23
CA TYR A 57 6.13 3.74 3.52
C TYR A 57 5.67 2.86 4.69
N TYR A 58 6.06 1.58 4.69
CA TYR A 58 5.76 0.65 5.77
C TYR A 58 6.25 1.18 7.12
N ARG A 59 7.52 1.58 7.22
CA ARG A 59 8.12 2.10 8.45
C ARG A 59 7.41 3.36 8.97
N GLN A 60 6.98 4.23 8.05
CA GLN A 60 6.39 5.52 8.41
C GLN A 60 4.90 5.42 8.76
N ASN A 61 4.16 4.51 8.12
CA ASN A 61 2.70 4.52 8.16
C ASN A 61 2.10 3.25 8.77
N ILE A 62 2.73 2.10 8.57
CA ILE A 62 2.17 0.80 8.96
C ILE A 62 2.77 0.32 10.29
N GLU A 63 4.10 0.32 10.40
CA GLU A 63 4.83 -0.12 11.59
C GLU A 63 4.35 0.57 12.89
N PRO A 64 4.12 1.90 12.93
CA PRO A 64 3.65 2.57 14.14
C PRO A 64 2.25 2.13 14.61
N MET A 65 1.42 1.56 13.71
CA MET A 65 0.08 1.08 14.08
C MET A 65 0.13 -0.12 15.00
N PHE A 66 1.19 -0.94 14.93
CA PHE A 66 1.32 -2.15 15.73
C PHE A 66 1.60 -1.86 17.20
N VAL A 67 2.22 -0.73 17.49
CA VAL A 67 2.60 -0.31 18.86
C VAL A 67 1.67 0.77 19.42
N ARG A 68 0.78 1.32 18.58
CA ARG A 68 -0.16 2.38 18.98
C ARG A 68 -1.01 1.93 20.18
N PRO A 69 -1.03 2.69 21.29
CA PRO A 69 -1.90 2.40 22.41
C PRO A 69 -3.38 2.45 22.00
N ARG A 70 -4.16 1.46 22.43
CA ARG A 70 -5.58 1.33 22.06
C ARG A 70 -6.51 1.19 23.28
N GLY A 71 -6.00 1.62 24.44
CA GLY A 71 -6.74 1.68 25.71
C GLY A 71 -6.28 0.61 26.69
N TYR A 72 -6.06 -0.64 26.29
CA TYR A 72 -5.54 -1.66 27.21
C TYR A 72 -4.02 -1.48 27.48
N PRO A 73 -3.49 -1.84 28.66
CA PRO A 73 -4.20 -2.29 29.87
C PRO A 73 -4.72 -1.17 30.76
N ASN A 74 -4.49 0.10 30.36
CA ASN A 74 -4.68 1.27 31.22
C ASN A 74 -6.13 1.81 31.23
N ALA A 75 -6.99 1.29 30.34
CA ALA A 75 -8.40 1.64 30.15
C ALA A 75 -9.15 0.47 29.47
N GLY A 76 -10.47 0.60 29.30
CA GLY A 76 -11.34 -0.43 28.72
C GLY A 76 -11.27 -0.59 27.19
N GLY A 77 -10.10 -0.36 26.59
CA GLY A 77 -9.89 -0.51 25.14
C GLY A 77 -9.20 -1.82 24.75
N SER A 78 -8.76 -1.92 23.50
CA SER A 78 -8.06 -3.10 22.95
C SER A 78 -6.54 -3.05 23.23
N PRO A 79 -5.84 -4.19 23.30
CA PRO A 79 -4.37 -4.22 23.36
C PRO A 79 -3.75 -3.62 22.10
N ALA A 80 -2.52 -3.12 22.17
CA ALA A 80 -1.74 -2.85 20.96
C ALA A 80 -1.38 -4.18 20.29
N CYS A 81 -1.26 -4.21 18.96
CA CYS A 81 -1.01 -5.46 18.21
C CYS A 81 0.25 -6.17 18.72
N VAL A 82 1.31 -5.41 19.01
CA VAL A 82 2.59 -5.92 19.51
C VAL A 82 2.45 -6.70 20.81
N MET A 83 1.43 -6.44 21.64
CA MET A 83 1.24 -7.12 22.92
C MET A 83 0.96 -8.61 22.75
N CYS A 84 0.30 -8.99 21.66
CA CYS A 84 0.02 -10.40 21.32
C CYS A 84 0.94 -10.92 20.21
N HIS A 85 1.44 -10.05 19.33
CA HIS A 85 2.22 -10.44 18.16
C HIS A 85 3.73 -10.45 18.36
N SER A 86 4.27 -10.10 19.53
CA SER A 86 5.72 -10.23 19.80
C SER A 86 6.10 -11.61 20.34
N TRP A 87 5.47 -12.04 21.44
CA TRP A 87 5.84 -13.28 22.14
C TRP A 87 4.68 -14.27 22.31
N GLN A 88 3.42 -13.83 22.27
CA GLN A 88 2.27 -14.70 22.54
C GLN A 88 1.85 -15.52 21.32
N THR A 89 2.09 -15.01 20.10
CA THR A 89 1.65 -15.65 18.85
C THR A 89 2.84 -15.89 17.91
N GLY A 90 3.43 -17.08 17.95
CA GLY A 90 4.66 -17.39 17.21
C GLY A 90 4.49 -17.99 15.81
N LEU A 91 3.27 -18.32 15.37
CA LEU A 91 3.10 -19.25 14.24
C LEU A 91 2.97 -18.60 12.86
N ARG A 92 2.44 -17.38 12.73
CA ARG A 92 2.19 -16.76 11.40
C ARG A 92 2.35 -15.23 11.33
N PHE A 93 2.24 -14.53 12.46
CA PHE A 93 2.52 -13.10 12.54
C PHE A 93 3.25 -12.84 13.86
N ALA A 94 4.58 -12.86 13.80
CA ALA A 94 5.48 -12.69 14.92
C ALA A 94 6.38 -11.47 14.66
N LEU A 95 6.03 -10.35 15.28
CA LEU A 95 6.83 -9.14 15.33
C LEU A 95 8.05 -9.37 16.24
N ALA A 96 9.18 -8.79 15.89
CA ALA A 96 10.34 -8.77 16.75
C ALA A 96 10.03 -8.07 18.08
N ASP A 97 10.69 -8.51 19.15
CA ASP A 97 10.69 -7.77 20.40
C ASP A 97 11.27 -6.36 20.17
N MET A 98 10.66 -5.37 20.81
CA MET A 98 11.16 -4.00 20.77
C MET A 98 12.41 -3.88 21.64
N THR A 99 13.28 -2.92 21.30
CA THR A 99 14.48 -2.63 22.07
C THR A 99 14.31 -1.31 22.82
N GLU A 100 14.71 -1.29 24.09
CA GLU A 100 14.79 -0.06 24.87
C GLU A 100 15.94 0.80 24.33
N THR A 101 15.64 2.04 23.97
CA THR A 101 16.61 3.05 23.55
C THR A 101 16.48 4.28 24.45
N PRO A 102 17.42 5.24 24.38
CA PRO A 102 17.30 6.49 25.12
C PRO A 102 16.00 7.28 24.82
N ASP A 103 15.45 7.10 23.62
CA ASP A 103 14.20 7.77 23.18
C ASP A 103 12.95 6.91 23.44
N GLY A 104 13.10 5.80 24.17
CA GLY A 104 12.04 4.87 24.52
C GLY A 104 12.13 3.54 23.78
N TRP A 105 11.09 2.72 23.89
CA TRP A 105 11.01 1.43 23.23
C TRP A 105 10.74 1.60 21.73
N MET A 106 11.60 1.03 20.88
CA MET A 106 11.46 1.08 19.42
C MET A 106 12.08 -0.14 18.74
N TRP A 107 11.75 -0.34 17.46
CA TRP A 107 12.47 -1.29 16.62
C TRP A 107 13.68 -0.63 15.97
N THR A 108 14.83 -1.30 16.06
CA THR A 108 16.01 -1.01 15.26
C THR A 108 15.74 -1.24 13.77
N ALA A 109 16.58 -0.70 12.89
CA ALA A 109 16.44 -0.89 11.44
C ALA A 109 16.35 -2.39 11.05
N GLY A 110 17.16 -3.24 11.67
CA GLY A 110 17.13 -4.68 11.44
C GLY A 110 15.85 -5.36 11.92
N GLN A 111 15.32 -4.95 13.07
CA GLN A 111 14.03 -5.47 13.58
C GLN A 111 12.86 -5.02 12.68
N SER A 112 12.86 -3.79 12.21
CA SER A 112 11.84 -3.32 11.27
C SER A 112 11.88 -4.07 9.93
N GLN A 113 13.07 -4.40 9.43
CA GLN A 113 13.19 -5.24 8.22
C GLN A 113 12.61 -6.64 8.48
N ALA A 114 12.95 -7.26 9.62
CA ALA A 114 12.39 -8.56 9.98
C ALA A 114 10.85 -8.51 10.13
N ASN A 115 10.33 -7.43 10.72
CA ASN A 115 8.88 -7.19 10.82
C ASN A 115 8.23 -7.04 9.46
N TYR A 116 8.86 -6.29 8.55
CA TYR A 116 8.39 -6.12 7.18
C TYR A 116 8.32 -7.47 6.45
N ASP A 117 9.34 -8.31 6.58
CA ASP A 117 9.40 -9.63 5.94
C ASP A 117 8.30 -10.59 6.43
N VAL A 118 7.83 -10.44 7.67
CA VAL A 118 6.70 -11.23 8.18
C VAL A 118 5.35 -10.61 7.84
N VAL A 119 5.23 -9.29 7.86
CA VAL A 119 3.98 -8.58 7.55
C VAL A 119 3.61 -8.77 6.08
N THR A 120 4.58 -8.73 5.18
CA THR A 120 4.36 -8.91 3.73
C THR A 120 3.89 -10.33 3.37
N LYS A 121 4.07 -11.32 4.24
CA LYS A 121 3.48 -12.66 4.06
C LYS A 121 1.97 -12.70 4.33
N LEU A 122 1.42 -11.63 4.89
CA LEU A 122 -0.01 -11.49 5.22
C LEU A 122 -0.78 -10.68 4.18
N VAL A 123 -0.11 -10.21 3.13
CA VAL A 123 -0.70 -9.40 2.07
C VAL A 123 -1.01 -10.22 0.83
N ASN A 124 -1.97 -9.74 0.05
CA ASN A 124 -2.28 -10.22 -1.28
C ASN A 124 -2.46 -9.03 -2.21
N ALA A 125 -1.39 -8.61 -2.87
CA ALA A 125 -1.40 -7.45 -3.76
C ALA A 125 -2.29 -7.64 -5.00
N SER A 126 -2.52 -8.87 -5.47
CA SER A 126 -3.50 -9.14 -6.55
C SER A 126 -4.96 -9.05 -6.10
N ASN A 127 -5.24 -9.15 -4.80
CA ASN A 127 -6.58 -8.92 -4.23
C ASN A 127 -6.43 -8.28 -2.84
N PRO A 128 -6.13 -6.96 -2.76
CA PRO A 128 -5.72 -6.30 -1.53
C PRO A 128 -6.66 -6.51 -0.35
N ALA A 129 -7.96 -6.37 -0.56
CA ALA A 129 -8.98 -6.53 0.48
C ALA A 129 -9.05 -7.95 1.09
N SER A 130 -8.55 -8.97 0.39
CA SER A 130 -8.46 -10.35 0.91
C SER A 130 -7.27 -10.60 1.82
N SER A 131 -6.37 -9.62 1.95
CA SER A 131 -5.16 -9.73 2.77
C SER A 131 -5.50 -10.03 4.22
N ARG A 132 -4.81 -11.01 4.82
CA ARG A 132 -4.99 -11.37 6.24
C ARG A 132 -4.64 -10.24 7.20
N LEU A 133 -3.73 -9.36 6.77
CA LEU A 133 -3.41 -8.12 7.48
C LEU A 133 -4.63 -7.19 7.60
N LEU A 134 -5.56 -7.23 6.63
CA LEU A 134 -6.81 -6.48 6.64
C LEU A 134 -7.97 -7.25 7.28
N THR A 135 -8.13 -8.54 6.96
CA THR A 135 -9.32 -9.30 7.38
C THR A 135 -9.30 -9.68 8.86
N LYS A 136 -8.12 -9.94 9.46
CA LYS A 136 -8.05 -10.33 10.88
C LYS A 136 -8.47 -9.23 11.84
N PRO A 137 -8.03 -7.97 11.71
CA PRO A 137 -8.45 -6.93 12.64
C PRO A 137 -9.83 -6.33 12.32
N LEU A 138 -10.42 -6.67 11.17
CA LEU A 138 -11.73 -6.17 10.76
C LEU A 138 -12.87 -6.90 11.49
N SER A 139 -13.94 -6.18 11.82
CA SER A 139 -15.14 -6.77 12.42
C SER A 139 -15.76 -7.83 11.51
N GLN A 140 -16.27 -8.91 12.10
CA GLN A 140 -16.98 -9.96 11.35
C GLN A 140 -18.21 -9.43 10.61
N GLN A 141 -18.86 -8.38 11.14
CA GLN A 141 -20.01 -7.74 10.50
C GLN A 141 -19.62 -7.01 9.20
N ALA A 142 -18.37 -6.54 9.10
CA ALA A 142 -17.82 -5.95 7.90
C ALA A 142 -17.10 -6.95 6.98
N GLY A 143 -17.25 -8.26 7.23
CA GLY A 143 -16.62 -9.32 6.44
C GLY A 143 -15.20 -9.70 6.92
N GLY A 144 -14.81 -9.26 8.12
CA GLY A 144 -13.57 -9.68 8.75
C GLY A 144 -13.60 -11.13 9.26
N GLU A 145 -12.43 -11.60 9.65
CA GLU A 145 -12.21 -12.93 10.22
C GLU A 145 -12.08 -12.84 11.74
N GLY A 146 -12.42 -13.92 12.46
CA GLY A 146 -12.17 -13.98 13.90
C GLY A 146 -10.70 -13.76 14.27
N HIS A 147 -10.49 -12.92 15.30
CA HIS A 147 -9.19 -12.56 15.87
C HIS A 147 -9.28 -12.53 17.40
N SER A 148 -8.48 -13.38 18.05
CA SER A 148 -8.48 -13.53 19.52
C SER A 148 -8.17 -12.25 20.29
N GLY A 149 -7.38 -11.34 19.71
CA GLY A 149 -7.05 -10.03 20.29
C GLY A 149 -8.13 -8.96 20.11
N GLY A 150 -9.30 -9.32 19.56
CA GLY A 150 -10.40 -8.42 19.28
C GLY A 150 -10.37 -7.82 17.86
N ASN A 151 -11.43 -7.08 17.55
CA ASN A 151 -11.53 -6.29 16.32
C ASN A 151 -10.97 -4.88 16.58
N TYR A 152 -10.38 -4.29 15.55
CA TYR A 152 -9.74 -2.98 15.55
C TYR A 152 -10.41 -2.01 14.58
N TRP A 153 -11.07 -2.53 13.55
CA TRP A 153 -11.80 -1.74 12.57
C TRP A 153 -13.24 -2.25 12.48
N GLU A 154 -14.21 -1.34 12.58
CA GLU A 154 -15.62 -1.70 12.50
C GLU A 154 -16.13 -1.81 11.06
N SER A 155 -15.46 -1.16 10.12
CA SER A 155 -15.81 -1.17 8.69
C SER A 155 -14.55 -1.05 7.81
N THR A 156 -14.69 -1.39 6.54
CA THR A 156 -13.66 -1.15 5.53
C THR A 156 -13.44 0.34 5.24
N SER A 157 -14.32 1.23 5.73
CA SER A 157 -14.13 2.69 5.63
C SER A 157 -13.33 3.27 6.80
N ASP A 158 -12.85 2.44 7.73
CA ASP A 158 -12.01 2.90 8.83
C ASP A 158 -10.72 3.55 8.27
N PRO A 159 -10.30 4.72 8.78
CA PRO A 159 -9.12 5.41 8.27
C PRO A 159 -7.84 4.58 8.36
N GLU A 160 -7.64 3.80 9.42
CA GLU A 160 -6.46 2.94 9.55
C GLU A 160 -6.53 1.77 8.57
N TYR A 161 -7.71 1.16 8.40
CA TYR A 161 -7.93 0.13 7.37
C TYR A 161 -7.53 0.65 6.00
N GLN A 162 -7.97 1.86 5.65
CA GLN A 162 -7.70 2.47 4.34
C GLN A 162 -6.20 2.76 4.12
N VAL A 163 -5.46 3.16 5.15
CA VAL A 163 -4.01 3.35 5.05
C VAL A 163 -3.29 2.02 4.77
N VAL A 164 -3.71 0.93 5.41
CA VAL A 164 -3.16 -0.40 5.16
C VAL A 164 -3.54 -0.91 3.77
N LEU A 165 -4.79 -0.70 3.35
CA LEU A 165 -5.26 -1.08 2.02
C LEU A 165 -4.47 -0.38 0.92
N GLN A 166 -4.30 0.95 1.02
CA GLN A 166 -3.53 1.74 0.07
C GLN A 166 -2.07 1.28 -0.01
N TRP A 167 -1.46 0.93 1.12
CA TRP A 167 -0.12 0.35 1.11
C TRP A 167 -0.05 -0.94 0.30
N ILE A 168 -1.00 -1.85 0.52
CA ILE A 168 -1.04 -3.13 -0.21
C ILE A 168 -1.28 -2.91 -1.71
N GLU A 169 -2.12 -1.96 -2.09
CA GLU A 169 -2.38 -1.58 -3.49
C GLU A 169 -1.14 -1.02 -4.21
N MET A 170 -0.19 -0.44 -3.47
CA MET A 170 1.08 0.04 -4.03
C MET A 170 2.12 -1.07 -4.22
N LEU A 171 1.93 -2.24 -3.61
CA LEU A 171 2.90 -3.33 -3.67
C LEU A 171 2.89 -4.00 -5.07
N PRO A 172 4.06 -4.33 -5.64
CA PRO A 172 4.13 -5.08 -6.89
C PRO A 172 3.51 -6.47 -6.75
N ALA A 173 2.40 -6.71 -7.47
CA ALA A 173 1.65 -7.96 -7.39
C ALA A 173 2.48 -9.20 -7.76
N GLU A 174 3.51 -9.06 -8.59
CA GLU A 174 4.37 -10.20 -8.94
C GLU A 174 5.20 -10.74 -7.76
N TYR A 175 5.34 -9.99 -6.66
CA TYR A 175 6.11 -10.40 -5.47
C TYR A 175 5.26 -10.57 -4.22
N PHE A 176 4.14 -9.85 -4.13
CA PHE A 176 3.33 -9.77 -2.90
C PHE A 176 1.97 -10.43 -3.04
N THR A 177 1.87 -11.43 -3.92
CA THR A 177 0.68 -12.28 -4.07
C THR A 177 1.00 -13.69 -3.57
N PRO A 178 0.20 -14.25 -2.65
CA PRO A 178 0.36 -15.62 -2.20
C PRO A 178 0.34 -16.59 -3.38
N PRO A 179 1.17 -17.65 -3.36
CA PRO A 179 1.06 -18.69 -4.38
C PRO A 179 -0.35 -19.31 -4.34
N PRO A 180 -0.83 -19.86 -5.47
CA PRO A 180 -2.10 -20.59 -5.48
C PRO A 180 -2.07 -21.68 -4.40
N GLU A 181 -3.19 -21.88 -3.72
CA GLU A 181 -3.30 -22.94 -2.72
C GLU A 181 -2.98 -24.29 -3.39
N PRO A 182 -2.14 -25.13 -2.76
CA PRO A 182 -1.80 -26.43 -3.34
C PRO A 182 -3.07 -27.27 -3.43
N GLU A 183 -3.27 -27.96 -4.56
CA GLU A 183 -4.34 -28.95 -4.66
C GLU A 183 -4.08 -30.09 -3.66
N LEU A 184 -5.04 -30.33 -2.77
CA LEU A 184 -4.98 -31.43 -1.83
C LEU A 184 -5.36 -32.72 -2.55
N ASP A 185 -4.41 -33.62 -2.74
CA ASP A 185 -4.67 -34.98 -3.23
C ASP A 185 -5.27 -35.82 -2.10
N PHE A 186 -6.59 -35.78 -1.98
CA PHE A 186 -7.32 -36.57 -1.00
C PHE A 186 -7.24 -38.09 -1.25
N GLU A 187 -6.84 -38.54 -2.44
CA GLU A 187 -6.64 -39.98 -2.73
C GLU A 187 -5.33 -40.47 -2.09
N PHE A 188 -4.26 -39.68 -2.21
CA PHE A 188 -2.99 -39.93 -1.53
C PHE A 188 -3.16 -40.05 0.00
N TYR A 189 -3.92 -39.16 0.63
CA TYR A 189 -4.14 -39.20 2.09
C TYR A 189 -5.09 -40.31 2.56
N ARG A 190 -5.80 -41.00 1.66
CA ARG A 190 -6.70 -42.10 2.00
C ARG A 190 -6.06 -43.48 1.89
N THR A 191 -4.85 -43.56 1.35
CA THR A 191 -4.14 -44.83 1.06
C THR A 191 -2.91 -45.08 1.92
N CYS A 192 -2.58 -44.16 2.85
CA CYS A 192 -1.55 -44.28 3.89
C CYS A 192 -2.19 -44.42 5.27
#